data_AF-A0A924LGF4-F1
#
_entry.id   AF-A0A924LGF4-F1
#
_cell.length_a   1.000
_cell.length_b   1.000
_cell.length_c   1.000
_cell.angle_alpha   90.00
_cell.angle_beta   90.00
_cell.angle_gamma   90.00
#
_symmetry.space_group_name_H-M   'P 1'
#
loop_
_entity.id
_entity.type
_entity.pdbx_description
1 polymer ?
#
loop_
_entity_poly.entity_id
_entity_poly.type
_entity_poly.pdbx_seq_one_letter_code
_entity_poly.pdbx_strand_id
1 'polypeptide(L)'
;YLLLNRATVREAAEKQMTGSSGHRRVPEDFYRTFAIPVPPLAAQTELVTAVEALETRIAARIGRAPDFTDLATSGEIELATDAMVRFSHWITPEGRPKRYDTHFFLAPMPTDQKPQGDGHETVHTIWISPADALAGGLSRRFTVVFATRLNLGQLAQDTTVAAAMARAAASHIVTVCPEMLKIKGRRILRLPVAAGYGGPDFDADDIPIP
;
A
#
# COMPACT_ATOMS: atom_id res chain seq x y z
N TYR A 1 0.92 21.78 2.68
CA TYR A 1 1.80 22.89 2.25
C TYR A 1 1.08 23.96 1.42
N LEU A 2 0.34 23.61 0.36
CA LEU A 2 -0.31 24.61 -0.52
C LEU A 2 -1.29 25.56 0.18
N LEU A 3 -2.04 25.07 1.17
CA LEU A 3 -3.04 25.87 1.88
C LEU A 3 -2.42 26.94 2.78
N LEU A 4 -1.27 26.64 3.40
CA LEU A 4 -0.55 27.56 4.30
C LEU A 4 0.17 28.69 3.54
N ASN A 5 0.40 28.52 2.24
CA ASN A 5 1.03 29.53 1.38
C ASN A 5 0.02 30.50 0.73
N ARG A 6 -1.28 30.36 1.02
CA ARG A 6 -2.30 31.29 0.52
C ARG A 6 -2.09 32.67 1.15
N ALA A 7 -2.31 33.73 0.36
CA ALA A 7 -2.12 35.11 0.80
C ALA A 7 -2.89 35.41 2.10
N THR A 8 -4.14 34.95 2.20
CA THR A 8 -4.99 35.12 3.38
C THR A 8 -4.40 34.51 4.66
N VAL A 9 -3.80 33.32 4.56
CA VAL A 9 -3.14 32.66 5.70
C VAL A 9 -1.84 33.39 6.05
N ARG A 10 -1.08 33.83 5.05
CA ARG A 10 0.17 34.56 5.24
C ARG A 10 -0.03 35.93 5.91
N GLU A 11 -1.05 36.67 5.49
CA GLU A 11 -1.42 37.96 6.10
C GLU A 11 -1.88 37.81 7.55
N ALA A 12 -2.67 36.76 7.85
CA ALA A 12 -3.08 36.45 9.22
C ALA A 12 -1.88 36.02 10.09
N ALA A 13 -0.98 35.20 9.52
CA ALA A 13 0.20 34.70 10.21
C ALA A 13 1.23 35.82 10.46
N GLU A 14 1.39 36.76 9.53
CA GLU A 14 2.30 37.89 9.66
C GLU A 14 1.96 38.79 10.86
N LYS A 15 0.66 39.00 11.13
CA LYS A 15 0.17 39.76 12.29
C LYS A 15 0.52 39.12 13.65
N GLN A 16 0.81 37.82 13.65
CA GLN A 16 1.13 37.04 14.84
C GLN A 16 2.62 36.67 14.91
N MET A 17 3.45 37.22 14.02
CA MET A 17 4.89 36.95 14.03
C MET A 17 5.56 37.51 15.28
N THR A 18 6.45 36.72 15.87
CA THR A 18 7.27 37.12 17.02
C THR A 18 8.77 37.09 16.65
N GLY A 19 9.59 37.88 17.34
CA GLY A 19 11.05 37.97 17.15
C GLY A 19 11.56 39.33 16.66
N SER A 20 12.88 39.54 16.66
CA SER A 20 13.53 40.78 16.23
C SER A 20 13.82 40.80 14.72
N SER A 21 13.97 42.01 14.15
CA SER A 21 14.10 42.28 12.71
C SER A 21 15.12 41.35 12.02
N GLY A 22 14.63 40.48 11.13
CA GLY A 22 15.40 39.45 10.40
C GLY A 22 15.11 38.01 10.84
N HIS A 23 14.63 37.79 12.07
CA HIS A 23 14.37 36.47 12.65
C HIS A 23 12.90 36.26 13.07
N ARG A 24 11.95 36.98 12.45
CA ARG A 24 10.53 36.79 12.75
C ARG A 24 10.04 35.38 12.37
N ARG A 25 9.27 34.73 13.24
CA ARG A 25 8.62 33.44 12.99
C ARG A 25 7.17 33.48 13.42
N VAL A 26 6.34 32.63 12.81
CA VAL A 26 4.96 32.43 13.22
C VAL A 26 4.95 31.38 14.33
N PRO A 27 4.39 31.67 15.52
CA PRO A 27 4.31 30.70 16.61
C PRO A 27 3.54 29.44 16.23
N GLU A 28 3.92 28.28 16.79
CA GLU A 28 3.22 27.01 16.53
C GLU A 28 1.73 27.07 16.93
N ASP A 29 1.43 27.76 18.04
CA ASP A 29 0.07 27.92 18.55
C ASP A 29 -0.87 28.63 17.57
N PHE A 30 -0.33 29.51 16.71
CA PHE A 30 -1.12 30.10 15.62
C PHE A 30 -1.63 29.00 14.69
N TYR A 31 -0.75 28.13 14.19
CA TYR A 31 -1.16 27.04 13.31
C TYR A 31 -2.06 26.03 14.02
N ARG A 32 -1.85 25.82 15.32
CA ARG A 32 -2.63 24.89 16.13
C ARG A 32 -4.08 25.36 16.34
N THR A 33 -4.32 26.66 16.32
CA THR A 33 -5.65 27.28 16.55
C THR A 33 -6.25 27.93 15.31
N PHE A 34 -5.50 27.99 14.20
CA PHE A 34 -5.94 28.61 12.96
C PHE A 34 -7.12 27.84 12.35
N ALA A 35 -8.30 28.44 12.43
CA ALA A 35 -9.48 27.95 11.75
C ALA A 35 -9.32 28.19 10.24
N ILE A 36 -9.21 27.11 9.46
CA ILE A 36 -9.17 27.21 8.00
C ILE A 36 -10.55 27.69 7.53
N PRO A 37 -10.64 28.86 6.87
CA PRO A 37 -11.91 29.31 6.32
C PRO A 37 -12.28 28.40 5.14
N VAL A 38 -13.23 27.51 5.38
CA VAL A 38 -13.88 26.74 4.32
C VAL A 38 -15.06 27.54 3.76
N PRO A 39 -15.43 27.38 2.48
CA PRO A 39 -16.63 28.00 1.93
C PRO A 39 -17.88 27.64 2.77
N PRO A 40 -18.96 28.44 2.75
CA PRO A 40 -20.22 28.06 3.38
C PRO A 40 -20.70 26.69 2.89
N LEU A 41 -21.45 25.95 3.72
CA LEU A 41 -21.93 24.61 3.37
C LEU A 41 -22.66 24.58 2.02
N ALA A 42 -23.44 25.61 1.70
CA ALA A 42 -24.11 25.71 0.39
C ALA A 42 -23.12 25.66 -0.79
N ALA A 43 -22.00 26.40 -0.71
CA ALA A 43 -20.96 26.38 -1.74
C ALA A 43 -20.18 25.06 -1.75
N GLN A 44 -20.00 24.42 -0.58
CA GLN A 44 -19.39 23.09 -0.52
C GLN A 44 -20.29 22.04 -1.20
N THR A 45 -21.59 22.07 -0.93
CA THR A 45 -22.57 21.16 -1.57
C THR A 45 -22.61 21.38 -3.09
N GLU A 46 -22.58 22.64 -3.55
CA GLU A 46 -22.51 22.96 -4.97
C GLU A 46 -21.24 22.41 -5.63
N LEU A 47 -20.09 22.56 -4.97
CA LEU A 47 -18.82 21.99 -5.44
C LEU A 47 -18.85 20.46 -5.50
N VAL A 48 -19.37 19.79 -4.47
CA VAL A 48 -19.52 18.33 -4.46
C VAL A 48 -20.41 17.88 -5.60
N THR A 49 -21.57 18.51 -5.77
CA THR A 49 -22.52 18.20 -6.87
C THR A 49 -21.85 18.38 -8.24
N ALA A 50 -21.07 19.44 -8.43
CA ALA A 50 -20.36 19.69 -9.68
C ALA A 50 -19.27 18.63 -9.96
N VAL A 51 -18.55 18.18 -8.93
CA VAL A 51 -17.55 17.11 -9.03
C VAL A 51 -18.21 15.78 -9.38
N GLU A 52 -19.27 15.39 -8.67
CA GLU A 52 -20.02 14.15 -8.93
C GLU A 52 -20.59 14.12 -10.35
N ALA A 53 -21.08 15.27 -10.86
CA ALA A 53 -21.55 15.38 -12.23
C ALA A 53 -20.42 15.21 -13.26
N LEU A 54 -19.22 15.73 -12.98
CA LEU A 54 -18.04 15.53 -13.83
C LEU A 54 -17.58 14.08 -13.81
N GLU A 55 -17.52 13.44 -12.63
CA GLU A 55 -17.20 12.02 -12.49
C GLU A 55 -18.18 11.14 -13.26
N THR A 56 -19.47 11.43 -13.16
CA THR A 56 -20.52 10.72 -13.92
C THR A 56 -20.31 10.87 -15.43
N ARG A 57 -19.97 12.07 -15.91
CA ARG A 57 -19.69 12.33 -17.33
C ARG A 57 -18.42 11.63 -17.80
N ILE A 58 -17.39 11.57 -16.97
CA ILE A 58 -16.13 10.86 -17.24
C ILE A 58 -16.40 9.36 -17.36
N ALA A 59 -17.13 8.79 -16.40
CA ALA A 59 -17.52 7.37 -16.41
C ALA A 59 -18.37 7.02 -17.64
N ALA A 60 -19.35 7.85 -17.99
CA ALA A 60 -20.18 7.66 -19.18
C ALA A 60 -19.39 7.77 -20.50
N ARG A 61 -18.36 8.63 -20.54
CA ARG A 61 -17.52 8.85 -21.73
C ARG A 61 -16.49 7.74 -21.92
N ILE A 62 -15.93 7.20 -20.85
CA ILE A 62 -14.95 6.12 -20.90
C ILE A 62 -15.64 4.79 -21.24
N GLY A 63 -16.96 4.70 -21.05
CA GLY A 63 -17.68 3.44 -21.06
C GLY A 63 -17.33 2.68 -19.78
N ARG A 64 -18.33 2.12 -19.10
CA ARG A 64 -18.03 1.22 -17.98
C ARG A 64 -17.38 -0.01 -18.61
N ALA A 65 -16.08 -0.22 -18.35
CA ALA A 65 -15.46 -1.49 -18.66
C ALA A 65 -16.34 -2.59 -18.01
N PRO A 66 -16.68 -3.65 -18.74
CA PRO A 66 -17.51 -4.72 -18.19
C PRO A 66 -16.91 -5.21 -16.87
N ASP A 67 -17.77 -5.57 -15.92
CA ASP A 67 -17.32 -6.09 -14.63
C ASP A 67 -16.42 -7.30 -14.86
N PHE A 68 -15.42 -7.51 -14.00
CA PHE A 68 -14.53 -8.67 -14.14
C PHE A 68 -15.32 -9.98 -14.15
N THR A 69 -16.39 -10.06 -13.36
CA THR A 69 -17.30 -11.22 -13.31
C THR A 69 -18.04 -11.41 -14.63
N ASP A 70 -18.54 -10.32 -15.21
CA ASP A 70 -19.23 -10.35 -16.51
C ASP A 70 -18.28 -10.81 -17.61
N LEU A 71 -17.06 -10.26 -17.64
CA LEU A 71 -16.00 -10.70 -18.55
C LEU A 71 -15.68 -12.18 -18.37
N ALA A 72 -15.40 -12.64 -17.14
CA ALA A 72 -15.01 -14.01 -16.86
C ALA A 72 -16.12 -15.03 -17.18
N THR A 73 -17.39 -14.61 -17.13
CA THR A 73 -18.55 -15.48 -17.41
C THR A 73 -19.09 -15.35 -18.83
N SER A 74 -18.68 -14.33 -19.59
CA SER A 74 -19.10 -14.11 -20.98
C SER A 74 -18.72 -15.22 -21.95
N GLY A 75 -17.64 -15.96 -21.65
CA GLY A 75 -17.00 -16.90 -22.58
C GLY A 75 -16.14 -16.22 -23.66
N GLU A 76 -15.99 -14.90 -23.61
CA GLU A 76 -15.15 -14.14 -24.55
C GLU A 76 -13.67 -14.09 -24.14
N ILE A 77 -13.38 -14.38 -22.87
CA ILE A 77 -12.01 -14.44 -22.33
C ILE A 77 -11.78 -15.76 -21.60
N GLU A 78 -10.52 -16.21 -21.61
CA GLU A 78 -10.05 -17.32 -20.82
C GLU A 78 -9.11 -16.79 -19.73
N LEU A 79 -9.38 -17.16 -18.48
CA LEU A 79 -8.51 -16.79 -17.36
C LEU A 79 -7.27 -17.68 -17.37
N ALA A 80 -6.09 -17.07 -17.56
CA ALA A 80 -4.79 -17.75 -17.55
C ALA A 80 -4.34 -18.18 -16.14
N THR A 81 -5.20 -18.93 -15.45
CA THR A 81 -4.97 -19.44 -14.08
C THR A 81 -3.90 -20.54 -14.05
N ASP A 82 -3.65 -21.18 -15.18
CA ASP A 82 -2.59 -22.15 -15.43
C ASP A 82 -1.19 -21.51 -15.46
N ALA A 83 -1.10 -20.22 -15.80
CA ALA A 83 0.14 -19.45 -15.74
C ALA A 83 0.53 -19.01 -14.32
N MET A 84 -0.33 -19.28 -13.32
CA MET A 84 -0.14 -18.88 -11.94
C MET A 84 0.30 -20.06 -11.08
N VAL A 85 1.28 -19.83 -10.21
CA VAL A 85 1.68 -20.82 -9.19
C VAL A 85 1.46 -20.23 -7.81
N ARG A 86 0.88 -21.03 -6.91
CA ARG A 86 0.69 -20.62 -5.52
C ARG A 86 2.07 -20.50 -4.87
N PHE A 87 2.29 -19.42 -4.14
CA PHE A 87 3.60 -19.05 -3.59
C PHE A 87 3.66 -19.17 -2.07
N SER A 88 2.67 -18.61 -1.38
CA SER A 88 2.58 -18.69 0.08
C SER A 88 1.15 -18.49 0.56
N HIS A 89 0.91 -18.76 1.84
CA HIS A 89 -0.39 -18.67 2.46
C HIS A 89 -0.26 -18.09 3.87
N TRP A 90 -0.93 -16.98 4.09
CA TRP A 90 -0.82 -16.21 5.32
C TRP A 90 -2.19 -15.94 5.91
N ILE A 91 -2.32 -16.20 7.20
CA ILE A 91 -3.50 -15.84 7.98
C ILE A 91 -3.07 -14.78 8.99
N THR A 92 -3.85 -13.70 9.08
CA THR A 92 -3.61 -12.64 10.06
C THR A 92 -3.68 -13.24 11.48
N PRO A 93 -2.73 -12.87 12.39
CA PRO A 93 -2.71 -13.37 13.76
C PRO A 93 -4.06 -13.23 14.47
N GLU A 94 -4.32 -14.15 15.39
CA GLU A 94 -5.50 -14.08 16.26
C GLU A 94 -5.47 -12.81 17.13
N GLY A 95 -6.65 -12.35 17.56
CA GLY A 95 -6.81 -11.14 18.37
C GLY A 95 -6.68 -9.81 17.61
N ARG A 96 -6.42 -9.83 16.30
CA ARG A 96 -6.55 -8.62 15.46
C ARG A 96 -8.02 -8.37 15.12
N PRO A 97 -8.49 -7.11 15.18
CA PRO A 97 -9.90 -6.77 14.91
C PRO A 97 -10.31 -7.05 13.47
N LYS A 98 -9.35 -6.96 12.53
CA LYS A 98 -9.52 -7.34 11.14
C LYS A 98 -8.52 -8.44 10.81
N ARG A 99 -9.02 -9.52 10.22
CA ARG A 99 -8.22 -10.69 9.85
C ARG A 99 -8.46 -11.03 8.39
N TYR A 100 -7.39 -11.47 7.74
CA TYR A 100 -7.38 -11.90 6.36
C TYR A 100 -6.77 -13.29 6.27
N ASP A 101 -7.36 -14.11 5.40
CA ASP A 101 -6.79 -15.33 4.88
C ASP A 101 -6.29 -15.01 3.46
N THR A 102 -4.97 -14.91 3.30
CA THR A 102 -4.33 -14.36 2.11
C THR A 102 -3.47 -15.41 1.42
N HIS A 103 -3.85 -15.73 0.20
CA HIS A 103 -3.08 -16.60 -0.69
C HIS A 103 -2.24 -15.73 -1.63
N PHE A 104 -0.95 -15.98 -1.69
CA PHE A 104 -0.02 -15.32 -2.61
C PHE A 104 0.24 -16.23 -3.81
N PHE A 105 0.39 -15.61 -4.99
CA PHE A 105 0.67 -16.29 -6.25
C PHE A 105 1.82 -15.58 -6.97
N LEU A 106 2.58 -16.35 -7.74
CA LEU A 106 3.48 -15.80 -8.77
C LEU A 106 2.86 -16.04 -10.14
N ALA A 107 2.99 -15.05 -11.02
CA ALA A 107 2.67 -15.15 -12.43
C ALA A 107 3.70 -14.35 -13.23
N PRO A 108 4.20 -14.87 -14.36
CA PRO A 108 5.07 -14.12 -15.25
C PRO A 108 4.27 -12.98 -15.89
N MET A 109 4.86 -11.78 -15.94
CA MET A 109 4.26 -10.65 -16.65
C MET A 109 4.38 -10.86 -18.16
N PRO A 110 3.27 -10.84 -18.94
CA PRO A 110 3.34 -10.86 -20.39
C PRO A 110 4.12 -9.66 -20.92
N THR A 111 5.00 -9.88 -21.91
CA THR A 111 5.93 -8.87 -22.41
C THR A 111 5.26 -7.70 -23.13
N ASP A 112 4.03 -7.90 -23.59
CA ASP A 112 3.20 -6.94 -24.30
C ASP A 112 2.27 -6.13 -23.39
N GLN A 113 2.21 -6.45 -22.10
CA GLN A 113 1.39 -5.74 -21.13
C GLN A 113 2.19 -4.66 -20.39
N LYS A 114 1.53 -3.54 -20.10
CA LYS A 114 2.06 -2.45 -19.27
C LYS A 114 1.23 -2.34 -18.01
N PRO A 115 1.85 -2.37 -16.81
CA PRO A 115 1.09 -2.19 -15.59
C PRO A 115 0.60 -0.74 -15.51
N GLN A 116 -0.68 -0.57 -15.19
CA GLN A 116 -1.29 0.75 -15.03
C GLN A 116 -2.17 0.73 -13.79
N GLY A 117 -1.92 1.65 -12.85
CA GLY A 117 -2.81 1.89 -11.73
C GLY A 117 -4.10 2.59 -12.19
N ASP A 118 -5.16 2.45 -11.40
CA ASP A 118 -6.47 3.07 -11.64
C ASP A 118 -6.51 4.58 -11.34
N GLY A 119 -5.45 5.12 -10.74
CA GLY A 119 -5.32 6.52 -10.37
C GLY A 119 -6.14 6.93 -9.13
N HIS A 120 -6.83 5.99 -8.49
CA HIS A 120 -7.66 6.23 -7.31
C HIS A 120 -7.10 5.50 -6.08
N GLU A 121 -7.13 4.16 -6.10
CA GLU A 121 -6.56 3.36 -5.02
C GLU A 121 -5.04 3.19 -5.19
N THR A 122 -4.59 2.99 -6.44
CA THR A 122 -3.18 2.85 -6.77
C THR A 122 -2.67 4.09 -7.48
N VAL A 123 -1.94 4.93 -6.74
CA VAL A 123 -1.39 6.21 -7.24
C VAL A 123 0.02 6.09 -7.82
N HIS A 124 0.74 5.00 -7.54
CA HIS A 124 2.09 4.77 -8.04
C HIS A 124 2.32 3.29 -8.35
N THR A 125 2.87 3.02 -9.53
CA THR A 125 3.20 1.67 -10.02
C THR A 125 4.59 1.67 -10.62
N ILE A 126 5.44 0.75 -10.17
CA ILE A 126 6.82 0.59 -10.64
C ILE A 126 7.19 -0.89 -10.74
N TRP A 127 8.05 -1.23 -11.70
CA TRP A 127 8.77 -2.49 -11.70
C TRP A 127 10.09 -2.31 -10.95
N ILE A 128 10.30 -3.09 -9.90
CA ILE A 128 11.53 -3.09 -9.11
C ILE A 128 11.92 -4.53 -8.79
N SER A 129 13.21 -4.78 -8.58
CA SER A 129 13.66 -6.09 -8.14
C SER A 129 13.20 -6.36 -6.69
N PRO A 130 13.02 -7.64 -6.29
CA PRO A 130 12.73 -7.97 -4.90
C PRO A 130 13.78 -7.44 -3.93
N ALA A 131 15.06 -7.46 -4.32
CA ALA A 131 16.16 -6.93 -3.52
C ALA A 131 16.04 -5.41 -3.31
N ASP A 132 15.71 -4.66 -4.37
CA ASP A 132 15.50 -3.21 -4.28
C ASP A 132 14.26 -2.86 -3.45
N ALA A 133 13.22 -3.70 -3.54
CA ALA A 133 12.02 -3.58 -2.70
C ALA A 133 12.38 -3.73 -1.21
N LEU A 134 13.17 -4.74 -0.85
CA LEU A 134 13.65 -4.94 0.52
C LEU A 134 14.53 -3.78 0.99
N ALA A 135 15.48 -3.35 0.16
CA ALA A 135 16.36 -2.22 0.48
C ALA A 135 15.57 -0.91 0.65
N GLY A 136 14.56 -0.68 -0.18
CA GLY A 136 13.66 0.48 -0.07
C GLY A 136 12.80 0.44 1.20
N GLY A 137 12.34 -0.74 1.63
CA GLY A 137 11.66 -0.93 2.90
C GLY A 137 12.56 -0.60 4.11
N LEU A 138 13.80 -1.11 4.10
CA LEU A 138 14.80 -0.82 5.15
C LEU A 138 15.14 0.67 5.21
N SER A 139 15.29 1.32 4.06
CA SER A 139 15.57 2.75 3.97
C SER A 139 14.34 3.64 4.16
N ARG A 140 13.16 3.05 4.46
CA ARG A 140 11.86 3.75 4.58
C ARG A 140 11.46 4.58 3.35
N ARG A 141 11.91 4.17 2.16
CA ARG A 141 11.49 4.77 0.88
C ARG A 141 10.02 4.47 0.58
N PHE A 142 9.55 3.31 1.01
CA PHE A 142 8.15 2.89 0.99
C PHE A 142 7.90 1.89 2.12
N THR A 143 6.65 1.83 2.56
CA THR A 143 6.20 0.87 3.57
C THR A 143 6.06 -0.52 2.94
N VAL A 144 6.72 -1.51 3.52
CA VAL A 144 6.58 -2.92 3.11
C VAL A 144 6.00 -3.69 4.29
N VAL A 145 4.76 -4.16 4.14
CA VAL A 145 4.10 -4.96 5.18
C VAL A 145 4.84 -6.28 5.41
N PHE A 146 4.73 -6.83 6.62
CA PHE A 146 5.56 -7.96 7.08
C PHE A 146 5.51 -9.19 6.18
N ALA A 147 4.32 -9.68 5.82
CA ALA A 147 4.16 -10.83 4.95
C ALA A 147 4.79 -10.57 3.57
N THR A 148 4.58 -9.38 3.00
CA THR A 148 5.21 -8.96 1.75
C THR A 148 6.73 -8.92 1.86
N ARG A 149 7.29 -8.41 2.96
CA ARG A 149 8.74 -8.39 3.18
C ARG A 149 9.34 -9.80 3.17
N LEU A 150 8.70 -10.75 3.87
CA LEU A 150 9.19 -12.12 3.93
C LEU A 150 9.02 -12.87 2.61
N ASN A 151 7.90 -12.66 1.91
CA ASN A 151 7.69 -13.17 0.55
C ASN A 151 8.72 -12.61 -0.44
N LEU A 152 9.02 -11.31 -0.39
CA LEU A 152 10.08 -10.69 -1.20
C LEU A 152 11.46 -11.28 -0.87
N GLY A 153 11.73 -11.58 0.40
CA GLY A 153 12.97 -12.25 0.83
C GLY A 153 13.11 -13.66 0.23
N GLN A 154 12.01 -14.42 0.15
CA GLN A 154 12.03 -15.70 -0.56
C GLN A 154 12.16 -15.52 -2.07
N LEU A 155 11.46 -14.56 -2.67
CA LEU A 155 11.53 -14.31 -4.12
C LEU A 155 12.91 -13.82 -4.56
N ALA A 156 13.60 -13.05 -3.71
CA ALA A 156 14.96 -12.55 -3.96
C ALA A 156 16.04 -13.66 -4.03
N GLN A 157 15.72 -14.91 -3.67
CA GLN A 157 16.65 -16.04 -3.78
C GLN A 157 16.83 -16.51 -5.22
N ASP A 158 15.87 -16.20 -6.11
CA ASP A 158 15.94 -16.57 -7.51
C ASP A 158 16.37 -15.38 -8.37
N THR A 159 17.18 -15.67 -9.39
CA THR A 159 17.70 -14.66 -10.33
C THR A 159 16.89 -14.56 -11.61
N THR A 160 15.98 -15.50 -11.87
CA THR A 160 15.15 -15.53 -13.08
C THR A 160 13.70 -15.88 -12.74
N VAL A 161 12.78 -15.39 -13.58
CA VAL A 161 11.35 -15.71 -13.48
C VAL A 161 11.13 -17.23 -13.56
N ALA A 162 11.79 -17.92 -14.48
CA ALA A 162 11.66 -19.36 -14.64
C ALA A 162 12.08 -20.14 -13.38
N ALA A 163 13.20 -19.75 -12.74
CA ALA A 163 13.65 -20.37 -11.50
C ALA A 163 12.65 -20.14 -10.35
N ALA A 164 12.15 -18.91 -10.20
CA ALA A 164 11.14 -18.58 -9.20
C ALA A 164 9.85 -19.37 -9.38
N MET A 165 9.35 -19.47 -10.62
CA MET A 165 8.15 -20.24 -10.95
C MET A 165 8.35 -21.74 -10.68
N ALA A 166 9.49 -22.31 -11.08
CA ALA A 166 9.80 -23.72 -10.86
C ALA A 166 9.93 -24.05 -9.36
N ARG A 167 10.61 -23.20 -8.59
CA ARG A 167 10.75 -23.38 -7.14
C ARG A 167 9.40 -23.30 -6.43
N ALA A 168 8.57 -22.30 -6.77
CA ALA A 168 7.23 -22.16 -6.22
C ALA A 168 6.34 -23.39 -6.54
N ALA A 169 6.36 -23.87 -7.78
CA ALA A 169 5.60 -25.06 -8.19
C ALA A 169 6.02 -26.34 -7.45
N ALA A 170 7.32 -26.48 -7.14
CA ALA A 170 7.85 -27.63 -6.41
C ALA A 170 7.69 -27.53 -4.87
N SER A 171 7.29 -26.37 -4.35
CA SER A 171 7.29 -26.10 -2.91
C SER A 171 6.00 -26.59 -2.26
N HIS A 172 6.12 -27.17 -1.06
CA HIS A 172 4.98 -27.43 -0.20
C HIS A 172 4.60 -26.18 0.58
N ILE A 173 3.34 -25.73 0.45
CA ILE A 173 2.88 -24.52 1.12
C ILE A 173 2.46 -24.82 2.54
N VAL A 174 3.17 -24.22 3.49
CA VAL A 174 2.81 -24.17 4.90
C VAL A 174 2.03 -22.89 5.17
N THR A 175 0.82 -23.02 5.71
CA THR A 175 0.03 -21.87 6.15
C THR A 175 0.71 -21.18 7.32
N VAL A 176 0.98 -19.88 7.17
CA VAL A 176 1.58 -19.04 8.21
C VAL A 176 0.47 -18.28 8.94
N CYS A 177 0.18 -18.68 10.17
CA CYS A 177 -0.57 -17.84 11.12
C CYS A 177 0.41 -17.41 12.22
N PRO A 178 0.99 -16.19 12.17
CA PRO A 178 1.98 -15.80 13.15
C PRO A 178 1.39 -15.72 14.56
N GLU A 179 2.09 -16.30 15.53
CA GLU A 179 1.76 -16.17 16.95
C GLU A 179 2.43 -14.90 17.51
N MET A 180 1.67 -14.09 18.25
CA MET A 180 2.20 -12.90 18.90
C MET A 180 2.68 -13.23 20.31
N LEU A 181 4.00 -13.14 20.52
CA LEU A 181 4.65 -13.46 21.79
C LEU A 181 5.29 -12.21 22.41
N LYS A 182 5.45 -12.23 23.73
CA LYS A 182 6.25 -11.25 24.47
C LYS A 182 7.45 -11.94 25.12
N ILE A 183 8.64 -11.74 24.57
CA ILE A 183 9.88 -12.38 25.05
C ILE A 183 10.84 -11.29 25.51
N LYS A 184 11.24 -11.33 26.79
CA LYS A 184 12.16 -10.35 27.40
C LYS A 184 11.75 -8.89 27.13
N GLY A 185 10.45 -8.61 27.19
CA GLY A 185 9.89 -7.28 26.95
C GLY A 185 9.66 -6.89 25.48
N ARG A 186 10.18 -7.65 24.52
CA ARG A 186 10.00 -7.41 23.07
C ARG A 186 8.81 -8.17 22.51
N ARG A 187 8.17 -7.61 21.50
CA ARG A 187 7.08 -8.25 20.74
C ARG A 187 7.68 -9.09 19.63
N ILE A 188 7.37 -10.38 19.62
CA ILE A 188 7.91 -11.34 18.65
C ILE A 188 6.74 -11.94 17.86
N LEU A 189 6.88 -11.97 16.54
CA LEU A 189 6.06 -12.80 15.67
C LEU A 189 6.74 -14.15 15.49
N ARG A 190 6.10 -15.21 15.97
CA ARG A 190 6.57 -16.58 15.78
C ARG A 190 5.86 -17.24 14.60
N LEU A 191 6.64 -17.77 13.67
CA LEU A 191 6.19 -18.44 12.45
C LEU A 191 6.54 -19.93 12.50
N PRO A 192 5.79 -20.79 11.78
CA PRO A 192 6.19 -22.18 11.57
C PRO A 192 7.54 -22.24 10.84
N VAL A 193 8.53 -22.92 11.41
CA VAL A 193 9.86 -23.09 10.78
C VAL A 193 9.75 -23.73 9.39
N ALA A 194 8.82 -24.67 9.24
CA ALA A 194 8.55 -25.36 7.98
C ALA A 194 8.11 -24.41 6.83
N ALA A 195 7.69 -23.18 7.14
CA ALA A 195 7.36 -22.18 6.13
C ALA A 195 8.59 -21.55 5.45
N GLY A 196 9.81 -21.81 5.95
CA GLY A 196 11.04 -21.53 5.22
C GLY A 196 11.47 -20.06 5.18
N TYR A 197 11.13 -19.25 6.19
CA TYR A 197 11.50 -17.83 6.26
C TYR A 197 12.82 -17.54 7.01
N GLY A 198 13.67 -18.55 7.21
CA GLY A 198 15.00 -18.38 7.81
C GLY A 198 15.02 -18.34 9.34
N GLY A 199 13.91 -18.62 10.01
CA GLY A 199 13.82 -18.73 11.47
C GLY A 199 12.38 -18.70 11.96
N PRO A 200 12.13 -19.06 13.24
CA PRO A 200 10.81 -19.00 13.82
C PRO A 200 10.45 -17.59 14.31
N ASP A 201 11.41 -16.81 14.81
CA ASP A 201 11.13 -15.62 15.61
C ASP A 201 11.58 -14.34 14.91
N PHE A 202 10.66 -13.40 14.73
CA PHE A 202 10.89 -12.11 14.11
C PHE A 202 10.46 -10.98 15.04
N ASP A 203 11.24 -9.92 15.14
CA ASP A 203 10.84 -8.74 15.92
C ASP A 203 9.63 -8.06 15.26
N ALA A 204 8.57 -7.87 16.03
CA ALA A 204 7.35 -7.23 15.54
C ALA A 204 7.53 -5.71 15.38
N ASP A 205 8.56 -5.13 16.00
CA ASP A 205 8.85 -3.69 15.95
C ASP A 205 9.76 -3.33 14.76
N ASP A 206 10.40 -4.32 14.13
CA ASP A 206 11.11 -4.18 12.83
C ASP A 206 10.15 -4.12 11.63
N ILE A 207 8.84 -4.10 11.90
CA ILE A 207 7.77 -4.04 10.91
C ILE A 207 7.26 -2.60 10.89
N PRO A 208 7.42 -1.87 9.78
CA PRO A 208 6.75 -0.60 9.63
C PRO A 208 5.24 -0.82 9.77
N ILE A 209 4.61 -0.22 10.78
CA ILE A 209 3.16 -0.15 10.87
C ILE A 209 2.73 0.88 9.81
N PRO A 210 1.77 0.56 8.92
CA PRO A 210 1.23 1.53 7.97
C PRO A 210 0.58 2.72 8.68
#